data_AF-A0A3R9QJ74-F1
#
_entry.id   AF-A0A3R9QJ74-F1
#
_cell.length_a   1.000
_cell.length_b   1.000
_cell.length_c   1.000
_cell.angle_alpha   90.00
_cell.angle_beta   90.00
_cell.angle_gamma   90.00
#
_symmetry.space_group_name_H-M   'P 1'
#
loop_
_entity.id
_entity.type
_entity.pdbx_description
1 polymer ?
#
loop_
_entity_poly.entity_id
_entity_poly.type
_entity_poly.pdbx_seq_one_letter_code
_entity_poly.pdbx_strand_id
1 'polypeptide(L)'
;MGPPDEPVTPLAGSWPTFYIKRDKDGNFLDPDGQKMHLPITHPNHIDFEKELTIVQRTLKRLTSHQEQIAVYYGTGVPTKQWTPVIDRLIDTYDVTPTYAVRILAIVQAAINDTMVIVWDLKYRWDVARPDQYDQKMKTLLCTPRFPTYPSGHATMSGCSQVVLSYFFPREAPKLKKIADDDAVGRLYAGVHFPSDNDKGLRLGKYIGSVIVNHLKRQRSLYSVDHPFRNFKDGDIFPDNYQQFIPYDFPEACRSLVIDKKRAVQTKTRDYNASCLKDVLSRYRMNHDKVPLLLQNNDGEYFHVTGAIGEDDCFQTFFFSVETVDQDRACATLSLLCPNVDFDVACGANSSSLCNIDKLYRTKYCIEVDLDCFCTIQYLHP
;
A
#
# COMPACT_ATOMS: atom_id res chain seq x y z
N MET A 1 5.97 -0.30 -30.12
CA MET A 1 6.32 -1.71 -29.83
C MET A 1 5.04 -2.52 -29.88
N GLY A 2 5.04 -3.65 -30.60
CA GLY A 2 3.90 -4.58 -30.63
C GLY A 2 3.71 -5.33 -29.30
N PRO A 3 2.79 -6.31 -29.24
CA PRO A 3 2.69 -7.21 -28.10
C PRO A 3 4.03 -7.91 -27.82
N PRO A 4 4.36 -8.25 -26.56
CA PRO A 4 5.66 -8.83 -26.23
C PRO A 4 5.87 -10.18 -26.94
N ASP A 5 7.02 -10.37 -27.60
CA ASP A 5 7.37 -11.60 -28.35
C ASP A 5 7.48 -12.87 -27.48
N GLU A 6 7.44 -12.72 -26.16
CA GLU A 6 7.52 -13.79 -25.18
C GLU A 6 6.59 -13.46 -24.00
N PRO A 7 5.29 -13.72 -24.14
CA PRO A 7 4.32 -13.48 -23.07
C PRO A 7 4.57 -14.42 -21.88
N VAL A 8 4.43 -13.90 -20.66
CA VAL A 8 4.61 -14.69 -19.44
C VAL A 8 3.38 -15.58 -19.20
N THR A 9 3.57 -16.88 -19.35
CA THR A 9 2.59 -17.95 -19.03
C THR A 9 1.19 -17.68 -19.61
N PRO A 10 1.03 -17.49 -20.94
CA PRO A 10 -0.25 -17.12 -21.56
C PRO A 10 -1.39 -18.12 -21.29
N LEU A 11 -1.06 -19.38 -21.03
CA LEU A 11 -2.01 -20.45 -20.73
C LEU A 11 -2.35 -20.57 -19.24
N ALA A 12 -1.80 -19.73 -18.35
CA ALA A 12 -2.11 -19.83 -16.91
C ALA A 12 -3.58 -19.54 -16.61
N GLY A 13 -4.28 -18.84 -17.51
CA GLY A 13 -5.72 -18.64 -17.42
C GLY A 13 -6.54 -19.92 -17.47
N SER A 14 -5.99 -21.05 -17.94
CA SER A 14 -6.67 -22.35 -18.00
C SER A 14 -6.20 -23.34 -16.93
N TRP A 15 -5.36 -22.92 -15.99
CA TRP A 15 -4.85 -23.81 -14.96
C TRP A 15 -5.95 -24.20 -13.95
N PRO A 16 -5.79 -25.35 -13.27
CA PRO A 16 -6.69 -25.77 -12.20
C PRO A 16 -6.75 -24.75 -11.05
N THR A 17 -7.91 -24.70 -10.43
CA THR A 17 -8.25 -23.84 -9.30
C THR A 17 -8.70 -24.70 -8.11
N PHE A 18 -8.59 -24.16 -6.89
CA PHE A 18 -8.88 -24.87 -5.64
C PHE A 18 -10.33 -24.69 -5.18
N TYR A 19 -10.84 -23.46 -5.22
CA TYR A 19 -12.19 -23.09 -4.76
C TYR A 19 -13.11 -22.76 -5.94
N ILE A 20 -12.61 -21.93 -6.85
CA ILE A 20 -13.36 -21.49 -8.01
C ILE A 20 -13.44 -22.65 -9.00
N LYS A 21 -14.58 -22.84 -9.64
CA LYS A 21 -14.80 -23.90 -10.64
C LYS A 21 -14.98 -23.27 -12.02
N ARG A 22 -15.04 -24.11 -13.05
CA ARG A 22 -15.44 -23.71 -14.40
C ARG A 22 -16.51 -24.62 -14.94
N ASP A 23 -17.46 -24.04 -15.68
CA ASP A 23 -18.34 -24.82 -16.53
C ASP A 23 -17.67 -25.19 -17.86
N LYS A 24 -18.37 -25.97 -18.67
CA LYS A 24 -17.96 -26.38 -20.02
C LYS A 24 -17.76 -25.21 -20.99
N ASP A 25 -18.37 -24.07 -20.70
CA ASP A 25 -18.32 -22.87 -21.54
C ASP A 25 -17.19 -21.92 -21.06
N GLY A 26 -16.42 -22.34 -20.04
CA GLY A 26 -15.29 -21.59 -19.48
C GLY A 26 -15.69 -20.48 -18.50
N ASN A 27 -16.97 -20.37 -18.12
CA ASN A 27 -17.40 -19.40 -17.11
C ASN A 27 -16.92 -19.83 -15.73
N PHE A 28 -16.46 -18.85 -14.94
CA PHE A 28 -16.13 -19.07 -13.54
C PHE A 28 -17.39 -19.32 -12.72
N LEU A 29 -17.35 -20.36 -11.90
CA LEU A 29 -18.38 -20.70 -10.93
C LEU A 29 -17.79 -20.60 -9.52
N ASP A 30 -18.63 -20.23 -8.56
CA ASP A 30 -18.26 -20.25 -7.15
C ASP A 30 -18.11 -21.69 -6.63
N PRO A 31 -17.67 -21.89 -5.37
CA PRO A 31 -17.52 -23.22 -4.81
C PRO A 31 -18.81 -24.06 -4.79
N ASP A 32 -19.99 -23.42 -4.81
CA ASP A 32 -21.29 -24.10 -4.84
C ASP A 32 -21.78 -24.37 -6.27
N GLY A 33 -21.01 -23.97 -7.30
CA GLY A 33 -21.33 -24.18 -8.71
C GLY A 33 -22.21 -23.09 -9.32
N GLN A 34 -22.42 -21.96 -8.65
CA GLN A 34 -23.17 -20.83 -9.19
C GLN A 34 -22.27 -19.92 -10.03
N LYS A 35 -22.79 -19.41 -11.14
CA LYS A 35 -22.04 -18.53 -12.04
C LYS A 35 -21.60 -17.26 -11.31
N MET A 36 -20.31 -16.96 -11.37
CA MET A 36 -19.74 -15.75 -10.79
C MET A 36 -19.97 -14.54 -11.71
N HIS A 37 -20.44 -13.45 -11.12
CA HIS A 37 -20.56 -12.16 -11.78
C HIS A 37 -19.39 -11.27 -11.35
N LEU A 38 -18.29 -11.37 -12.08
CA LEU A 38 -17.06 -10.64 -11.76
C LEU A 38 -17.33 -9.12 -11.81
N PRO A 39 -17.07 -8.35 -10.72
CA PRO A 39 -17.34 -6.91 -10.67
C PRO A 39 -16.22 -6.12 -11.34
N ILE A 40 -15.99 -6.41 -12.62
CA ILE A 40 -14.93 -5.82 -13.44
C ILE A 40 -15.53 -5.19 -14.69
N THR A 41 -15.03 -4.02 -15.06
CA THR A 41 -15.52 -3.26 -16.21
C THR A 41 -14.87 -3.79 -17.49
N HIS A 42 -15.65 -3.97 -18.56
CA HIS A 42 -15.07 -4.35 -19.84
C HIS A 42 -14.14 -3.22 -20.36
N PRO A 43 -12.94 -3.52 -20.89
CA PRO A 43 -11.96 -2.52 -21.31
C PRO A 43 -12.48 -1.47 -22.31
N ASN A 44 -13.40 -1.84 -23.20
CA ASN A 44 -14.04 -0.91 -24.16
C ASN A 44 -14.85 0.23 -23.50
N HIS A 45 -15.09 0.16 -22.18
CA HIS A 45 -15.76 1.21 -21.41
C HIS A 45 -14.78 2.02 -20.55
N ILE A 46 -13.46 1.87 -20.78
CA ILE A 46 -12.40 2.58 -20.09
C ILE A 46 -11.64 3.43 -21.10
N ASP A 47 -11.48 4.71 -20.79
CA ASP A 47 -10.70 5.65 -21.61
C ASP A 47 -9.22 5.59 -21.19
N PHE A 48 -8.47 4.66 -21.79
CA PHE A 48 -7.05 4.45 -21.49
C PHE A 48 -6.16 5.61 -21.93
N GLU A 49 -6.55 6.39 -22.95
CA GLU A 49 -5.79 7.58 -23.36
C GLU A 49 -5.90 8.69 -22.31
N LYS A 50 -7.10 8.90 -21.76
CA LYS A 50 -7.27 9.80 -20.63
C LYS A 50 -6.50 9.31 -19.41
N GLU A 51 -6.55 8.03 -19.11
CA GLU A 51 -5.80 7.44 -17.99
C GLU A 51 -4.28 7.50 -18.17
N LEU A 52 -3.77 7.43 -19.41
CA LEU A 52 -2.35 7.61 -19.71
C LEU A 52 -1.84 8.97 -19.23
N THR A 53 -2.64 10.04 -19.36
CA THR A 53 -2.24 11.37 -18.87
C THR A 53 -2.02 11.40 -17.35
N ILE A 54 -2.75 10.55 -16.61
CA ILE A 54 -2.59 10.38 -15.16
C ILE A 54 -1.26 9.68 -14.89
N VAL A 55 -0.97 8.57 -15.58
CA VAL A 55 0.31 7.85 -15.46
C VAL A 55 1.49 8.77 -15.72
N GLN A 56 1.47 9.52 -16.82
CA GLN A 56 2.52 10.48 -17.18
C GLN A 56 2.68 11.59 -16.14
N ARG A 57 1.58 12.11 -15.59
CA ARG A 57 1.62 13.15 -14.54
C ARG A 57 2.19 12.60 -13.25
N THR A 58 1.80 11.38 -12.85
CA THR A 58 2.34 10.68 -11.68
C THR A 58 3.84 10.51 -11.80
N LEU A 59 4.34 9.96 -12.92
CA LEU A 59 5.78 9.76 -13.14
C LEU A 59 6.58 11.08 -13.09
N LYS A 60 6.02 12.19 -13.60
CA LYS A 60 6.66 13.51 -13.56
C LYS A 60 6.73 14.12 -12.15
N ARG A 61 5.93 13.65 -11.20
CA ARG A 61 5.76 14.21 -9.86
C ARG A 61 5.99 13.18 -8.75
N LEU A 62 6.72 12.10 -9.05
CA LEU A 62 7.03 11.07 -8.06
C LEU A 62 7.78 11.66 -6.87
N THR A 63 7.32 11.36 -5.67
CA THR A 63 8.06 11.62 -4.43
C THR A 63 8.94 10.43 -4.06
N SER A 64 9.97 10.66 -3.24
CA SER A 64 10.84 9.56 -2.76
C SER A 64 10.05 8.45 -2.07
N HIS A 65 9.01 8.80 -1.30
CA HIS A 65 8.14 7.84 -0.64
C HIS A 65 7.31 7.01 -1.63
N GLN A 66 6.75 7.66 -2.67
CA GLN A 66 6.04 6.95 -3.73
C GLN A 66 6.96 6.02 -4.51
N GLU A 67 8.22 6.41 -4.74
CA GLU A 67 9.22 5.52 -5.32
C GLU A 67 9.52 4.32 -4.42
N GLN A 68 9.63 4.51 -3.11
CA GLN A 68 9.84 3.41 -2.15
C GLN A 68 8.68 2.41 -2.17
N ILE A 69 7.43 2.90 -2.11
CA ILE A 69 6.23 2.07 -2.24
C ILE A 69 6.26 1.30 -3.58
N ALA A 70 6.53 2.02 -4.67
CA ALA A 70 6.57 1.44 -6.01
C ALA A 70 7.64 0.36 -6.12
N VAL A 71 8.84 0.57 -5.59
CA VAL A 71 9.94 -0.41 -5.64
C VAL A 71 9.63 -1.61 -4.74
N TYR A 72 9.17 -1.38 -3.51
CA TYR A 72 8.91 -2.44 -2.53
C TYR A 72 7.85 -3.43 -3.01
N TYR A 73 6.67 -2.93 -3.39
CA TYR A 73 5.58 -3.75 -3.91
C TYR A 73 5.78 -4.13 -5.39
N GLY A 74 6.55 -3.32 -6.11
CA GLY A 74 6.69 -3.45 -7.54
C GLY A 74 7.65 -4.54 -7.99
N THR A 75 8.62 -4.87 -7.13
CA THR A 75 9.78 -5.71 -7.45
C THR A 75 9.53 -7.16 -7.04
N GLY A 76 9.61 -8.08 -8.01
CA GLY A 76 9.27 -9.49 -7.85
C GLY A 76 7.83 -9.83 -8.19
N VAL A 77 7.42 -11.03 -7.77
CA VAL A 77 6.05 -11.53 -7.97
C VAL A 77 5.09 -10.96 -6.90
N PRO A 78 3.78 -10.84 -7.20
CA PRO A 78 2.81 -10.28 -6.26
C PRO A 78 2.83 -10.88 -4.85
N THR A 79 3.06 -12.19 -4.74
CA THR A 79 3.04 -12.93 -3.46
C THR A 79 4.18 -12.58 -2.51
N LYS A 80 5.21 -11.89 -3.00
CA LYS A 80 6.45 -11.65 -2.27
C LYS A 80 6.25 -10.87 -0.98
N GLN A 81 5.38 -9.85 -0.99
CA GLN A 81 5.14 -9.03 0.20
C GLN A 81 4.02 -9.58 1.09
N TRP A 82 3.17 -10.46 0.57
CA TRP A 82 2.06 -11.02 1.35
C TRP A 82 2.44 -12.25 2.16
N THR A 83 3.39 -13.06 1.69
CA THR A 83 3.82 -14.24 2.47
C THR A 83 4.39 -13.85 3.84
N PRO A 84 5.31 -12.86 3.94
CA PRO A 84 5.78 -12.38 5.25
C PRO A 84 4.67 -11.78 6.11
N VAL A 85 3.69 -11.10 5.52
CA VAL A 85 2.52 -10.57 6.28
C VAL A 85 1.72 -11.70 6.92
N ILE A 86 1.51 -12.82 6.21
CA ILE A 86 0.81 -13.99 6.77
C ILE A 86 1.62 -14.58 7.94
N ASP A 87 2.92 -14.77 7.75
CA ASP A 87 3.80 -15.35 8.78
C ASP A 87 3.84 -14.48 10.04
N ARG A 88 3.98 -13.15 9.90
CA ARG A 88 3.98 -12.24 11.05
C ARG A 88 2.65 -12.25 11.82
N LEU A 89 1.52 -12.41 11.13
CA LEU A 89 0.22 -12.55 11.80
C LEU A 89 0.09 -13.90 12.52
N ILE A 90 0.60 -14.98 11.94
CA ILE A 90 0.66 -16.29 12.57
C ILE A 90 1.45 -16.22 13.89
N ASP A 91 2.62 -15.58 13.86
CA ASP A 91 3.47 -15.41 15.03
C ASP A 91 2.82 -14.49 16.07
N THR A 92 2.35 -13.31 15.65
CA THR A 92 1.72 -12.31 16.55
C THR A 92 0.55 -12.92 17.33
N TYR A 93 -0.26 -13.74 16.68
CA TYR A 93 -1.49 -14.29 17.26
C TYR A 93 -1.32 -15.66 17.93
N ASP A 94 -0.09 -16.13 18.10
CA ASP A 94 0.22 -17.45 18.68
C ASP A 94 -0.59 -18.57 17.99
N VAL A 95 -0.68 -18.50 16.66
CA VAL A 95 -1.54 -19.40 15.91
C VAL A 95 -1.03 -20.84 16.03
N THR A 96 -1.91 -21.75 16.48
CA THR A 96 -1.53 -23.16 16.67
C THR A 96 -1.10 -23.83 15.35
N PRO A 97 -0.22 -24.84 15.38
CA PRO A 97 0.39 -25.38 14.15
C PRO A 97 -0.60 -25.83 13.07
N THR A 98 -1.69 -26.51 13.45
CA THR A 98 -2.69 -26.99 12.49
C THR A 98 -3.52 -25.84 11.90
N TYR A 99 -3.77 -24.80 12.69
CA TYR A 99 -4.49 -23.62 12.22
C TYR A 99 -3.60 -22.72 11.35
N ALA A 100 -2.30 -22.64 11.65
CA ALA A 100 -1.32 -21.93 10.82
C ALA A 100 -1.23 -22.54 9.42
N VAL A 101 -1.07 -23.87 9.33
CA VAL A 101 -1.08 -24.59 8.04
C VAL A 101 -2.38 -24.35 7.28
N ARG A 102 -3.52 -24.34 7.98
CA ARG A 102 -4.82 -24.07 7.36
C ARG A 102 -4.92 -22.64 6.80
N ILE A 103 -4.48 -21.62 7.55
CA ILE A 103 -4.47 -20.23 7.08
C ILE A 103 -3.57 -20.09 5.84
N LEU A 104 -2.34 -20.62 5.90
CA LEU A 104 -1.40 -20.59 4.78
C LEU A 104 -1.99 -21.26 3.54
N ALA A 105 -2.54 -22.47 3.68
CA ALA A 105 -3.14 -23.21 2.58
C ALA A 105 -4.31 -22.44 1.95
N ILE A 106 -5.20 -21.87 2.77
CA ILE A 106 -6.36 -21.10 2.31
C ILE A 106 -5.93 -19.85 1.55
N VAL A 107 -5.01 -19.06 2.12
CA VAL A 107 -4.57 -17.81 1.49
C VAL A 107 -3.85 -18.10 0.17
N GLN A 108 -2.93 -19.07 0.13
CA GLN A 108 -2.21 -19.41 -1.09
C GLN A 108 -3.13 -20.03 -2.16
N ALA A 109 -4.09 -20.86 -1.78
CA ALA A 109 -5.10 -21.38 -2.70
C ALA A 109 -6.02 -20.28 -3.27
N ALA A 110 -6.42 -19.32 -2.43
CA ALA A 110 -7.21 -18.17 -2.87
C ALA A 110 -6.42 -17.25 -3.82
N ILE A 111 -5.13 -17.05 -3.55
CA ILE A 111 -4.21 -16.34 -4.43
C ILE A 111 -4.07 -17.07 -5.77
N ASN A 112 -3.88 -18.39 -5.77
CA ASN A 112 -3.81 -19.18 -7.01
C ASN A 112 -5.04 -18.95 -7.89
N ASP A 113 -6.23 -19.11 -7.32
CA ASP A 113 -7.48 -18.95 -8.05
C ASP A 113 -7.64 -17.53 -8.60
N THR A 114 -7.28 -16.54 -7.78
CA THR A 114 -7.28 -15.13 -8.18
C THR A 114 -6.34 -14.87 -9.36
N MET A 115 -5.12 -15.39 -9.30
CA MET A 115 -4.11 -15.19 -10.35
C MET A 115 -4.51 -15.91 -11.65
N VAL A 116 -5.11 -17.09 -11.55
CA VAL A 116 -5.67 -17.80 -12.70
C VAL A 116 -6.78 -16.99 -13.37
N ILE A 117 -7.71 -16.41 -12.60
CA ILE A 117 -8.75 -15.50 -13.15
C ILE A 117 -8.13 -14.26 -13.80
N VAL A 118 -7.14 -13.65 -13.15
CA VAL A 118 -6.44 -12.48 -13.69
C VAL A 118 -5.77 -12.80 -15.02
N TRP A 119 -5.07 -13.93 -15.13
CA TRP A 119 -4.38 -14.32 -16.37
C TRP A 119 -5.37 -14.61 -17.48
N ASP A 120 -6.48 -15.28 -17.17
CA ASP A 120 -7.58 -15.49 -18.12
C ASP A 120 -8.13 -14.16 -18.66
N LEU A 121 -8.37 -13.17 -17.81
CA LEU A 121 -8.84 -11.84 -18.23
C LEU A 121 -7.79 -11.05 -19.01
N LYS A 122 -6.53 -11.06 -18.55
CA LYS A 122 -5.41 -10.37 -19.20
C LYS A 122 -5.23 -10.82 -20.64
N TYR A 123 -5.17 -12.13 -20.87
CA TYR A 123 -4.95 -12.67 -22.21
C TYR A 123 -6.24 -12.73 -23.05
N ARG A 124 -7.43 -12.71 -22.44
CA ARG A 124 -8.69 -12.53 -23.17
C ARG A 124 -8.80 -11.13 -23.79
N TRP A 125 -8.41 -10.10 -23.05
CA TRP A 125 -8.59 -8.72 -23.48
C TRP A 125 -7.35 -8.07 -24.09
N ASP A 126 -6.16 -8.63 -23.83
CA ASP A 126 -4.88 -8.22 -24.41
C ASP A 126 -4.64 -6.69 -24.39
N VAL A 127 -5.02 -6.04 -23.28
CA VAL A 127 -4.94 -4.58 -23.17
C VAL A 127 -3.48 -4.13 -23.07
N ALA A 128 -3.12 -3.17 -23.92
CA ALA A 128 -1.77 -2.58 -23.98
C ALA A 128 -1.40 -1.83 -22.69
N ARG A 129 -0.11 -1.81 -22.37
CA ARG A 129 0.52 -1.12 -21.23
C ARG A 129 0.70 0.38 -21.51
N PRO A 130 0.84 1.23 -20.47
CA PRO A 130 1.06 2.67 -20.65
C PRO A 130 2.21 3.04 -21.60
N ASP A 131 3.35 2.34 -21.53
CA ASP A 131 4.52 2.57 -22.39
C ASP A 131 4.34 2.08 -23.84
N GLN A 132 3.32 1.28 -24.11
CA GLN A 132 2.93 0.91 -25.48
C GLN A 132 2.08 2.01 -26.14
N TYR A 133 1.32 2.78 -25.36
CA TYR A 133 0.64 3.99 -25.84
C TYR A 133 1.62 5.16 -26.06
N ASP A 134 2.53 5.39 -25.11
CA ASP A 134 3.61 6.38 -25.23
C ASP A 134 4.98 5.71 -25.18
N GLN A 135 5.51 5.39 -26.36
CA GLN A 135 6.80 4.70 -26.51
C GLN A 135 8.02 5.52 -26.11
N LYS A 136 7.85 6.81 -25.79
CA LYS A 136 8.90 7.68 -25.25
C LYS A 136 8.83 7.78 -23.72
N MET A 137 7.75 7.31 -23.10
CA MET A 137 7.57 7.33 -21.66
C MET A 137 8.60 6.41 -20.99
N LYS A 138 9.21 6.89 -19.91
CA LYS A 138 10.11 6.10 -19.07
C LYS A 138 9.39 5.70 -17.80
N THR A 139 9.29 4.40 -17.52
CA THR A 139 8.69 3.87 -16.29
C THR A 139 9.72 3.83 -15.17
N LEU A 140 9.27 3.80 -13.92
CA LEU A 140 10.17 3.65 -12.77
C LEU A 140 10.69 2.21 -12.65
N LEU A 141 9.83 1.22 -12.93
CA LEU A 141 10.18 -0.19 -12.97
C LEU A 141 10.02 -0.76 -14.36
N CYS A 142 10.72 -1.85 -14.65
CA CYS A 142 10.59 -2.53 -15.93
C CYS A 142 9.13 -2.97 -16.18
N THR A 143 8.63 -2.72 -17.38
CA THR A 143 7.27 -3.11 -17.76
C THR A 143 7.20 -4.64 -17.88
N PRO A 144 6.31 -5.30 -17.12
CA PRO A 144 6.18 -6.76 -17.20
C PRO A 144 5.61 -7.21 -18.55
N ARG A 145 6.09 -8.37 -19.05
CA ARG A 145 5.74 -8.94 -20.36
C ARG A 145 4.40 -9.69 -20.37
N PHE A 146 3.34 -9.00 -19.95
CA PHE A 146 1.96 -9.48 -19.99
C PHE A 146 0.98 -8.30 -20.00
N PRO A 147 -0.25 -8.48 -20.51
CA PRO A 147 -1.23 -7.40 -20.67
C PRO A 147 -1.54 -6.64 -19.38
N THR A 148 -2.00 -5.39 -19.49
CA THR A 148 -2.16 -4.51 -18.33
C THR A 148 -3.38 -4.85 -17.48
N TYR A 149 -4.54 -5.14 -18.09
CA TYR A 149 -5.81 -5.15 -17.38
C TYR A 149 -6.34 -6.56 -17.04
N PRO A 150 -6.77 -6.83 -15.79
CA PRO A 150 -6.60 -6.01 -14.58
C PRO A 150 -5.19 -6.15 -13.97
N SER A 151 -4.82 -5.29 -13.02
CA SER A 151 -3.55 -5.41 -12.29
C SER A 151 -3.53 -6.68 -11.42
N GLY A 152 -2.55 -7.56 -11.63
CA GLY A 152 -2.40 -8.80 -10.86
C GLY A 152 -2.00 -8.58 -9.41
N HIS A 153 -1.14 -7.58 -9.16
CA HIS A 153 -0.78 -7.15 -7.81
C HIS A 153 -2.01 -6.66 -7.05
N ALA A 154 -2.75 -5.71 -7.62
CA ALA A 154 -3.96 -5.17 -7.02
C ALA A 154 -5.03 -6.24 -6.75
N THR A 155 -5.27 -7.15 -7.71
CA THR A 155 -6.29 -8.20 -7.56
C THR A 155 -5.90 -9.22 -6.50
N MET A 156 -4.64 -9.67 -6.50
CA MET A 156 -4.14 -10.59 -5.48
C MET A 156 -4.19 -9.94 -4.09
N SER A 157 -3.71 -8.69 -3.97
CA SER A 157 -3.78 -7.91 -2.73
C SER A 157 -5.19 -7.76 -2.19
N GLY A 158 -6.17 -7.45 -3.06
CA GLY A 158 -7.57 -7.36 -2.66
C GLY A 158 -8.14 -8.70 -2.15
N CYS A 159 -7.74 -9.82 -2.75
CA CYS A 159 -8.13 -11.15 -2.28
C CYS A 159 -7.50 -11.47 -0.92
N SER A 160 -6.17 -11.33 -0.82
CA SER A 160 -5.39 -11.59 0.41
C SER A 160 -5.89 -10.75 1.58
N GLN A 161 -6.18 -9.45 1.34
CA GLN A 161 -6.80 -8.58 2.33
C GLN A 161 -8.07 -9.19 2.91
N VAL A 162 -9.01 -9.61 2.07
CA VAL A 162 -10.32 -10.13 2.51
C VAL A 162 -10.16 -11.46 3.25
N VAL A 163 -9.35 -12.37 2.72
CA VAL A 163 -9.13 -13.69 3.32
C VAL A 163 -8.42 -13.56 4.68
N LEU A 164 -7.38 -12.73 4.79
CA LEU A 164 -6.70 -12.50 6.07
C LEU A 164 -7.58 -11.74 7.07
N SER A 165 -8.38 -10.77 6.62
CA SER A 165 -9.34 -10.07 7.48
C SER A 165 -10.42 -11.00 8.04
N TYR A 166 -10.69 -12.14 7.40
CA TYR A 166 -11.58 -13.15 7.97
C TYR A 166 -10.96 -13.83 9.20
N PHE A 167 -9.66 -14.15 9.15
CA PHE A 167 -8.94 -14.76 10.28
C PHE A 167 -8.55 -13.74 11.36
N PHE A 168 -8.16 -12.53 10.96
CA PHE A 168 -7.65 -11.47 11.83
C PHE A 168 -8.47 -10.17 11.66
N PRO A 169 -9.76 -10.15 12.06
CA PRO A 169 -10.68 -9.05 11.78
C PRO A 169 -10.25 -7.68 12.34
N ARG A 170 -9.48 -7.65 13.42
CA ARG A 170 -8.97 -6.38 13.98
C ARG A 170 -7.79 -5.80 13.21
N GLU A 171 -7.11 -6.61 12.40
CA GLU A 171 -6.00 -6.18 11.52
C GLU A 171 -6.49 -5.70 10.15
N ALA A 172 -7.80 -5.82 9.87
CA ALA A 172 -8.39 -5.47 8.58
C ALA A 172 -8.03 -4.04 8.08
N PRO A 173 -7.95 -2.99 8.93
CA PRO A 173 -7.50 -1.67 8.48
C PRO A 173 -6.05 -1.66 7.96
N LYS A 174 -5.13 -2.36 8.65
CA LYS A 174 -3.71 -2.46 8.24
C LYS A 174 -3.56 -3.28 6.97
N LEU A 175 -4.27 -4.42 6.88
CA LEU A 175 -4.33 -5.25 5.68
C LEU A 175 -4.89 -4.50 4.47
N LYS A 176 -5.88 -3.63 4.69
CA LYS A 176 -6.42 -2.74 3.65
C LYS A 176 -5.36 -1.76 3.16
N LYS A 177 -4.61 -1.14 4.08
CA LYS A 177 -3.53 -0.21 3.71
C LYS A 177 -2.45 -0.89 2.87
N ILE A 178 -2.04 -2.10 3.24
CA ILE A 178 -1.08 -2.90 2.45
C ILE A 178 -1.60 -3.17 1.04
N ALA A 179 -2.87 -3.58 0.92
CA ALA A 179 -3.48 -3.84 -0.38
C ALA A 179 -3.61 -2.60 -1.26
N ASP A 180 -3.99 -1.47 -0.66
CA ASP A 180 -4.08 -0.19 -1.36
C ASP A 180 -2.69 0.31 -1.79
N ASP A 181 -1.66 0.14 -0.95
CA ASP A 181 -0.28 0.50 -1.27
C ASP A 181 0.32 -0.34 -2.40
N ASP A 182 0.09 -1.65 -2.41
CA ASP A 182 0.51 -2.53 -3.51
C ASP A 182 -0.14 -2.11 -4.83
N ALA A 183 -1.46 -1.85 -4.80
CA ALA A 183 -2.20 -1.43 -5.97
C ALA A 183 -1.70 -0.08 -6.52
N VAL A 184 -1.61 0.95 -5.67
CA VAL A 184 -1.18 2.29 -6.11
C VAL A 184 0.32 2.32 -6.46
N GLY A 185 1.14 1.48 -5.83
CA GLY A 185 2.55 1.31 -6.16
C GLY A 185 2.78 0.94 -7.62
N ARG A 186 1.81 0.25 -8.26
CA ARG A 186 1.89 -0.06 -9.70
C ARG A 186 1.66 1.15 -10.60
N LEU A 187 0.85 2.12 -10.16
CA LEU A 187 0.68 3.40 -10.85
C LEU A 187 1.94 4.26 -10.67
N TYR A 188 2.48 4.33 -9.45
CA TYR A 188 3.75 5.02 -9.18
C TYR A 188 4.90 4.42 -10.01
N ALA A 189 4.90 3.11 -10.21
CA ALA A 189 5.87 2.43 -11.06
C ALA A 189 5.73 2.80 -12.56
N GLY A 190 4.60 3.36 -12.98
CA GLY A 190 4.30 3.72 -14.38
C GLY A 190 3.84 2.56 -15.25
N VAL A 191 3.56 1.39 -14.66
CA VAL A 191 3.32 0.14 -15.41
C VAL A 191 1.85 -0.27 -15.50
N HIS A 192 0.96 0.39 -14.75
CA HIS A 192 -0.48 0.16 -14.75
C HIS A 192 -1.24 1.49 -14.74
N PHE A 193 -2.39 1.51 -15.42
CA PHE A 193 -3.35 2.60 -15.38
C PHE A 193 -4.15 2.60 -14.05
N PRO A 194 -4.77 3.72 -13.64
CA PRO A 194 -5.64 3.77 -12.48
C PRO A 194 -6.76 2.71 -12.48
N SER A 195 -7.42 2.47 -13.62
CA SER A 195 -8.48 1.45 -13.71
C SER A 195 -7.96 0.03 -13.54
N ASP A 196 -6.73 -0.28 -13.98
CA ASP A 196 -6.13 -1.59 -13.73
C ASP A 196 -6.11 -1.93 -12.23
N ASN A 197 -5.81 -0.91 -11.41
CA ASN A 197 -5.63 -1.04 -9.97
C ASN A 197 -6.96 -0.98 -9.21
N ASP A 198 -7.84 0.00 -9.47
CA ASP A 198 -9.16 0.09 -8.82
C ASP A 198 -10.03 -1.14 -9.13
N LYS A 199 -10.14 -1.51 -10.41
CA LYS A 199 -10.95 -2.66 -10.83
C LYS A 199 -10.31 -3.97 -10.38
N GLY A 200 -8.98 -4.05 -10.38
CA GLY A 200 -8.23 -5.18 -9.82
C GLY A 200 -8.55 -5.38 -8.33
N LEU A 201 -8.40 -4.34 -7.50
CA LEU A 201 -8.74 -4.41 -6.07
C LEU A 201 -10.18 -4.86 -5.83
N ARG A 202 -11.15 -4.32 -6.59
CA ARG A 202 -12.57 -4.70 -6.50
C ARG A 202 -12.79 -6.18 -6.84
N LEU A 203 -12.19 -6.65 -7.94
CA LEU A 203 -12.25 -8.06 -8.35
C LEU A 203 -11.64 -8.98 -7.28
N GLY A 204 -10.47 -8.61 -6.74
CA GLY A 204 -9.79 -9.36 -5.69
C GLY A 204 -10.64 -9.50 -4.43
N LYS A 205 -11.21 -8.38 -3.95
CA LYS A 205 -12.08 -8.35 -2.78
C LYS A 205 -13.34 -9.21 -2.98
N TYR A 206 -13.89 -9.22 -4.19
CA TYR A 206 -15.03 -10.08 -4.54
C TYR A 206 -14.66 -11.56 -4.49
N ILE A 207 -13.57 -11.97 -5.13
CA ILE A 207 -13.09 -13.37 -5.11
C ILE A 207 -12.80 -13.82 -3.67
N GLY A 208 -12.09 -12.99 -2.90
CA GLY A 208 -11.83 -13.25 -1.49
C GLY A 208 -13.13 -13.42 -0.68
N SER A 209 -14.15 -12.60 -0.95
CA SER A 209 -15.45 -12.70 -0.28
C SER A 209 -16.20 -13.99 -0.63
N VAL A 210 -16.16 -14.42 -1.90
CA VAL A 210 -16.73 -15.69 -2.35
C VAL A 210 -16.09 -16.87 -1.60
N ILE A 211 -14.75 -16.88 -1.51
CA ILE A 211 -14.00 -17.92 -0.81
C ILE A 211 -14.31 -17.88 0.70
N VAL A 212 -14.25 -16.71 1.34
CA VAL A 212 -14.59 -16.56 2.77
C VAL A 212 -16.01 -17.02 3.08
N ASN A 213 -16.98 -16.75 2.20
CA ASN A 213 -18.35 -17.22 2.37
C ASN A 213 -18.44 -18.75 2.32
N HIS A 214 -17.67 -19.40 1.44
CA HIS A 214 -17.54 -20.86 1.42
C HIS A 214 -16.91 -21.39 2.72
N LEU A 215 -15.80 -20.80 3.18
CA LEU A 215 -15.12 -21.21 4.42
C LEU A 215 -16.05 -21.10 5.64
N LYS A 216 -16.80 -20.00 5.76
CA LYS A 216 -17.79 -19.77 6.84
C LYS A 216 -18.88 -20.83 6.92
N ARG A 217 -19.12 -21.61 5.86
CA ARG A 217 -20.09 -22.71 5.85
C ARG A 217 -19.47 -24.06 6.19
N GLN A 218 -18.14 -24.17 6.24
CA GLN A 218 -17.47 -25.41 6.62
C GLN A 218 -17.74 -25.72 8.10
N ARG A 219 -18.12 -26.96 8.38
CA ARG A 219 -18.49 -27.43 9.72
C ARG A 219 -17.82 -28.77 10.00
N SER A 220 -17.39 -28.93 11.24
CA SER A 220 -17.17 -30.22 11.90
C SER A 220 -18.28 -30.37 12.96
N LEU A 221 -17.95 -30.80 14.19
CA LEU A 221 -18.85 -30.65 15.35
C LEU A 221 -19.19 -29.17 15.63
N TYR A 222 -18.29 -28.25 15.28
CA TYR A 222 -18.45 -26.79 15.35
C TYR A 222 -17.96 -26.11 14.06
N SER A 223 -18.02 -24.77 14.00
CA SER A 223 -17.30 -24.01 12.96
C SER A 223 -15.84 -24.42 12.93
N VAL A 224 -15.30 -24.72 11.75
CA VAL A 224 -13.88 -25.11 11.61
C VAL A 224 -12.97 -23.92 11.92
N ASP A 225 -13.38 -22.74 11.49
CA ASP A 225 -12.60 -21.51 11.64
C ASP A 225 -13.11 -20.66 12.81
N HIS A 226 -12.15 -20.16 13.58
CA HIS A 226 -12.32 -19.27 14.72
C HIS A 226 -11.48 -18.01 14.51
N PRO A 227 -12.09 -16.89 14.09
CA PRO A 227 -11.38 -15.63 13.92
C PRO A 227 -10.78 -15.10 15.23
N PHE A 228 -9.57 -14.56 15.16
CA PHE A 228 -8.88 -13.92 16.29
C PHE A 228 -9.44 -12.51 16.51
N ARG A 229 -10.29 -12.35 17.55
CA ARG A 229 -11.06 -11.10 17.76
C ARG A 229 -10.36 -10.05 18.63
N ASN A 230 -9.35 -10.45 19.40
CA ASN A 230 -8.52 -9.54 20.18
C ASN A 230 -7.58 -8.81 19.23
N PHE A 231 -7.36 -7.52 19.42
CA PHE A 231 -6.39 -6.78 18.63
C PHE A 231 -5.01 -6.92 19.27
N LYS A 232 -4.01 -7.36 18.50
CA LYS A 232 -2.62 -7.48 18.95
C LYS A 232 -1.65 -6.55 18.21
N ASP A 233 -2.16 -5.72 17.30
CA ASP A 233 -1.38 -4.78 16.49
C ASP A 233 -0.17 -5.41 15.79
N GLY A 234 -0.40 -6.49 15.03
CA GLY A 234 0.70 -7.24 14.41
C GLY A 234 1.57 -6.38 13.51
N ASP A 235 2.89 -6.50 13.62
CA ASP A 235 3.88 -5.70 12.88
C ASP A 235 3.94 -6.09 11.38
N ILE A 236 2.90 -5.73 10.61
CA ILE A 236 2.73 -6.18 9.23
C ILE A 236 3.09 -5.13 8.18
N PHE A 237 3.50 -3.94 8.60
CA PHE A 237 3.95 -2.91 7.68
C PHE A 237 5.41 -3.14 7.25
N PRO A 238 5.80 -2.63 6.08
CA PRO A 238 7.21 -2.63 5.71
C PRO A 238 8.03 -1.75 6.66
N ASP A 239 9.13 -2.29 7.16
CA ASP A 239 10.19 -1.49 7.77
C ASP A 239 11.01 -0.86 6.64
N ASN A 240 11.01 0.48 6.57
CA ASN A 240 11.78 1.27 5.60
C ASN A 240 11.60 0.86 4.12
N TYR A 241 10.48 0.21 3.77
CA TYR A 241 10.24 -0.33 2.42
C TYR A 241 11.34 -1.29 1.93
N GLN A 242 11.99 -1.99 2.87
CA GLN A 242 12.94 -3.04 2.56
C GLN A 242 12.21 -4.38 2.45
N GLN A 243 12.45 -5.11 1.35
CA GLN A 243 11.85 -6.43 1.14
C GLN A 243 12.41 -7.44 2.15
N PHE A 244 11.52 -8.27 2.73
CA PHE A 244 11.90 -9.31 3.69
C PHE A 244 12.95 -10.28 3.13
N ILE A 245 12.78 -10.68 1.87
CA ILE A 245 13.81 -11.36 1.08
C ILE A 245 14.12 -10.44 -0.09
N PRO A 246 15.34 -9.90 -0.26
CA PRO A 246 15.68 -9.08 -1.42
C PRO A 246 15.44 -9.83 -2.74
N TYR A 247 15.01 -9.11 -3.76
CA TYR A 247 14.94 -9.62 -5.12
C TYR A 247 15.17 -8.49 -6.09
N ASP A 248 16.07 -8.70 -7.04
CA ASP A 248 16.30 -7.78 -8.13
C ASP A 248 15.82 -8.44 -9.42
N PHE A 249 15.04 -7.70 -10.23
CA PHE A 249 14.75 -8.16 -11.57
C PHE A 249 16.04 -8.20 -12.41
N PRO A 250 16.17 -9.11 -13.39
CA PRO A 250 17.32 -9.13 -14.29
C PRO A 250 17.54 -7.78 -14.98
N GLU A 251 18.81 -7.40 -15.20
CA GLU A 251 19.18 -6.09 -15.79
C GLU A 251 18.57 -5.84 -17.19
N ALA A 252 18.24 -6.90 -17.92
CA ALA A 252 17.68 -6.81 -19.27
C ALA A 252 16.21 -6.37 -19.25
N CYS A 253 15.98 -5.06 -19.19
CA CYS A 253 14.65 -4.47 -19.40
C CYS A 253 14.43 -4.06 -20.86
N ARG A 254 13.28 -4.43 -21.43
CA ARG A 254 12.88 -4.03 -22.81
C ARG A 254 12.18 -2.67 -22.86
N SER A 255 11.55 -2.24 -21.77
CA SER A 255 10.93 -0.91 -21.70
C SER A 255 11.95 0.16 -21.33
N LEU A 256 11.67 1.41 -21.69
CA LEU A 256 12.47 2.53 -21.24
C LEU A 256 12.23 2.74 -19.73
N VAL A 257 13.30 2.67 -18.95
CA VAL A 257 13.26 2.94 -17.50
C VAL A 257 13.94 4.27 -17.18
N ILE A 258 13.49 4.92 -16.11
CA ILE A 258 14.12 6.13 -15.58
C ILE A 258 15.55 5.75 -15.15
N ASP A 259 16.55 6.40 -15.75
CA ASP A 259 17.96 6.06 -15.58
C ASP A 259 18.44 6.43 -14.16
N LYS A 260 18.55 5.43 -13.29
CA LYS A 260 18.97 5.58 -11.89
C LYS A 260 20.49 5.44 -11.69
N LYS A 261 21.33 5.83 -12.66
CA LYS A 261 22.79 6.02 -12.45
C LYS A 261 23.16 7.14 -11.43
N ARG A 262 22.25 7.53 -10.54
CA ARG A 262 22.47 8.52 -9.48
C ARG A 262 21.80 8.20 -8.13
N ALA A 263 21.34 6.97 -7.89
CA ALA A 263 20.63 6.63 -6.65
C ALA A 263 21.12 5.35 -5.94
N VAL A 264 22.37 4.93 -6.18
CA VAL A 264 23.08 3.93 -5.35
C VAL A 264 24.43 4.52 -4.93
N GLN A 265 24.37 5.72 -4.35
CA GLN A 265 25.45 6.33 -3.57
C GLN A 265 24.89 7.54 -2.81
N THR A 266 23.80 7.34 -2.08
CA THR A 266 23.46 8.21 -0.96
C THR A 266 23.56 7.37 0.27
N LYS A 267 24.71 7.52 0.93
CA LYS A 267 24.86 7.43 2.39
C LYS A 267 23.51 7.65 3.07
N THR A 268 23.19 6.82 4.06
CA THR A 268 22.50 7.26 5.27
C THR A 268 22.89 8.71 5.55
N ARG A 269 22.03 9.64 5.14
CA ARG A 269 22.21 11.06 5.39
C ARG A 269 21.43 11.31 6.66
N ASP A 270 22.18 11.50 7.73
CA ASP A 270 21.77 12.16 8.95
C ASP A 270 20.74 13.24 8.65
N TYR A 271 19.67 13.27 9.46
CA TYR A 271 18.79 14.41 9.58
C TYR A 271 19.64 15.68 9.72
N ASN A 272 19.60 16.56 8.72
CA ASN A 272 20.41 17.78 8.74
C ASN A 272 19.84 18.71 9.82
N ALA A 273 20.43 18.66 11.02
CA ALA A 273 20.19 19.60 12.12
C ALA A 273 20.33 21.08 11.72
N SER A 274 20.89 21.38 10.54
CA SER A 274 20.94 22.74 9.99
C SER A 274 19.61 23.27 9.45
N CYS A 275 18.71 22.42 8.92
CA CYS A 275 17.42 22.88 8.38
C CYS A 275 16.47 23.33 9.51
N LEU A 276 16.43 22.58 10.61
CA LEU A 276 15.62 22.98 11.77
C LEU A 276 16.08 24.30 12.40
N LYS A 277 17.38 24.58 12.43
CA LYS A 277 17.93 25.87 12.86
C LYS A 277 17.48 27.05 11.98
N ASP A 278 17.24 26.80 10.70
CA ASP A 278 16.80 27.80 9.72
C ASP A 278 15.29 28.08 9.75
N VAL A 279 14.47 27.10 10.20
CA VAL A 279 13.04 27.29 10.50
C VAL A 279 12.90 28.07 11.81
N LEU A 280 13.74 27.74 12.80
CA LEU A 280 13.83 28.41 14.10
C LEU A 280 14.18 29.90 13.98
N SER A 281 14.90 30.33 12.95
CA SER A 281 15.30 31.74 12.76
C SER A 281 14.27 32.59 12.00
N ARG A 282 13.26 31.98 11.36
CA ARG A 282 12.29 32.66 10.47
C ARG A 282 10.86 32.68 11.01
N TYR A 283 10.57 31.90 12.04
CA TYR A 283 9.24 31.75 12.60
C TYR A 283 8.72 33.07 13.23
N ARG A 284 7.48 33.45 12.89
CA ARG A 284 6.76 34.55 13.55
C ARG A 284 5.55 33.99 14.30
N MET A 285 5.52 34.18 15.62
CA MET A 285 4.43 33.70 16.47
C MET A 285 3.09 34.33 16.10
N ASN A 286 2.06 33.48 16.02
CA ASN A 286 0.66 33.91 15.86
C ASN A 286 -0.29 33.12 16.81
N HIS A 287 0.25 32.51 17.87
CA HIS A 287 -0.49 31.69 18.84
C HIS A 287 0.14 31.75 20.25
N ASP A 288 -0.66 31.59 21.30
CA ASP A 288 -0.29 31.82 22.71
C ASP A 288 0.57 30.72 23.37
N LYS A 289 0.86 29.63 22.66
CA LYS A 289 1.63 28.47 23.16
C LYS A 289 2.82 28.20 22.25
N VAL A 290 3.96 27.86 22.87
CA VAL A 290 5.22 27.56 22.18
C VAL A 290 5.09 26.21 21.47
N PRO A 291 5.26 26.13 20.14
CA PRO A 291 5.30 24.88 19.43
C PRO A 291 6.47 24.01 19.88
N LEU A 292 6.29 22.70 19.87
CA LEU A 292 7.35 21.74 20.16
C LEU A 292 7.44 20.66 19.09
N LEU A 293 8.60 20.05 19.05
CA LEU A 293 8.94 18.85 18.28
C LEU A 293 9.29 17.74 19.27
N LEU A 294 8.94 16.51 18.92
CA LEU A 294 9.25 15.32 19.72
C LEU A 294 10.16 14.41 18.90
N GLN A 295 11.15 13.78 19.55
CA GLN A 295 11.95 12.72 18.95
C GLN A 295 11.83 11.44 19.75
N ASN A 296 11.75 10.32 19.03
CA ASN A 296 11.80 8.99 19.63
C ASN A 296 13.23 8.62 20.07
N ASN A 297 13.37 7.45 20.70
CA ASN A 297 14.66 6.94 21.18
C ASN A 297 15.70 6.72 20.07
N ASP A 298 15.27 6.61 18.81
CA ASP A 298 16.14 6.48 17.64
C ASP A 298 16.59 7.83 17.06
N GLY A 299 16.14 8.95 17.67
CA GLY A 299 16.47 10.31 17.24
C GLY A 299 15.63 10.81 16.07
N GLU A 300 14.58 10.08 15.67
CA GLU A 300 13.68 10.46 14.60
C GLU A 300 12.57 11.38 15.11
N TYR A 301 12.23 12.41 14.34
CA TYR A 301 11.15 13.33 14.69
C TYR A 301 9.78 12.69 14.48
N PHE A 302 8.95 12.77 15.52
CA PHE A 302 7.57 12.33 15.51
C PHE A 302 6.70 13.22 14.62
N HIS A 303 5.83 12.59 13.82
CA HIS A 303 4.92 13.29 12.93
C HIS A 303 3.56 12.61 12.87
N VAL A 304 2.52 13.39 12.62
CA VAL A 304 1.14 12.91 12.56
C VAL A 304 0.40 13.58 11.42
N THR A 305 -0.57 12.85 10.85
CA THR A 305 -1.52 13.38 9.87
C THR A 305 -2.80 13.84 10.57
N GLY A 306 -3.17 15.10 10.42
CA GLY A 306 -4.45 15.66 10.86
C GLY A 306 -5.52 15.62 9.77
N ALA A 307 -6.78 15.74 10.17
CA ALA A 307 -7.97 15.69 9.29
C ALA A 307 -8.02 14.46 8.35
N ILE A 308 -7.63 13.28 8.84
CA ILE A 308 -7.61 12.05 8.05
C ILE A 308 -9.01 11.73 7.52
N GLY A 309 -9.16 11.67 6.19
CA GLY A 309 -10.42 11.36 5.51
C GLY A 309 -11.25 12.57 5.09
N GLU A 310 -10.75 13.79 5.32
CA GLU A 310 -11.30 15.05 4.79
C GLU A 310 -10.45 15.55 3.61
N ASP A 311 -11.02 16.42 2.77
CA ASP A 311 -10.37 16.96 1.56
C ASP A 311 -9.17 17.90 1.89
N ASP A 312 -8.97 18.26 3.17
CA ASP A 312 -7.98 19.22 3.68
C ASP A 312 -6.98 18.61 4.69
N CYS A 313 -6.72 17.29 4.61
CA CYS A 313 -5.73 16.63 5.46
C CYS A 313 -4.33 17.24 5.39
N PHE A 314 -3.62 17.28 6.52
CA PHE A 314 -2.27 17.87 6.61
C PHE A 314 -1.35 16.98 7.44
N GLN A 315 -0.04 17.05 7.18
CA GLN A 315 0.97 16.44 8.05
C GLN A 315 1.69 17.51 8.86
N THR A 316 1.97 17.18 10.11
CA THR A 316 2.73 18.06 10.99
C THR A 316 3.70 17.32 11.90
N PHE A 317 4.80 17.99 12.19
CA PHE A 317 5.79 17.64 13.20
C PHE A 317 5.68 18.58 14.42
N PHE A 318 4.80 19.59 14.33
CA PHE A 318 4.69 20.69 15.28
C PHE A 318 3.45 20.49 16.14
N PHE A 319 3.68 20.48 17.44
CA PHE A 319 2.65 20.20 18.43
C PHE A 319 2.59 21.31 19.48
N SER A 320 1.43 21.42 20.14
CA SER A 320 1.29 22.23 21.34
C SER A 320 0.71 21.36 22.46
N VAL A 321 1.30 21.43 23.65
CA VAL A 321 0.80 20.66 24.80
C VAL A 321 -0.53 21.26 25.26
N GLU A 322 -1.56 20.42 25.35
CA GLU A 322 -2.84 20.80 25.95
C GLU A 322 -2.93 20.36 27.41
N THR A 323 -2.69 19.07 27.67
CA THR A 323 -2.70 18.50 29.03
C THR A 323 -1.63 17.43 29.16
N VAL A 324 -1.12 17.23 30.38
CA VAL A 324 -0.21 16.14 30.72
C VAL A 324 -0.80 15.37 31.89
N ASP A 325 -0.93 14.06 31.74
CA ASP A 325 -1.34 13.14 32.78
C ASP A 325 -0.09 12.39 33.26
N GLN A 326 0.43 12.80 34.42
CA GLN A 326 1.65 12.21 34.99
C GLN A 326 1.43 10.81 35.55
N ASP A 327 0.19 10.48 35.96
CA ASP A 327 -0.12 9.17 36.54
C ASP A 327 -0.15 8.08 35.45
N ARG A 328 -0.53 8.46 34.22
CA ARG A 328 -0.58 7.57 33.06
C ARG A 328 0.61 7.71 32.11
N ALA A 329 1.55 8.60 32.41
CA ALA A 329 2.65 8.96 31.51
C ALA A 329 2.18 9.36 30.09
N CYS A 330 1.04 10.05 29.99
CA CYS A 330 0.46 10.46 28.71
C CYS A 330 0.36 11.98 28.57
N ALA A 331 0.34 12.48 27.34
CA ALA A 331 0.01 13.87 27.04
C ALA A 331 -0.98 14.00 25.89
N THR A 332 -1.87 14.98 26.01
CA THR A 332 -2.73 15.42 24.91
C THR A 332 -2.05 16.57 24.18
N LEU A 333 -1.80 16.38 22.89
CA LEU A 333 -1.12 17.34 22.03
C LEU A 333 -2.06 17.82 20.94
N SER A 334 -2.17 19.13 20.75
CA SER A 334 -2.84 19.70 19.57
C SER A 334 -1.89 19.75 18.37
N LEU A 335 -2.41 19.41 17.20
CA LEU A 335 -1.68 19.43 15.92
C LEU A 335 -1.62 20.87 15.38
N LEU A 336 -0.43 21.36 15.06
CA LEU A 336 -0.27 22.68 14.43
C LEU A 336 -0.06 22.52 12.92
N CYS A 337 -0.90 23.15 12.10
CA CYS A 337 -0.80 23.04 10.65
C CYS A 337 0.19 24.07 10.09
N PRO A 338 1.21 23.66 9.30
CA PRO A 338 2.10 24.60 8.63
C PRO A 338 1.43 25.28 7.43
N ASN A 339 1.83 26.54 7.16
CA ASN A 339 1.40 27.31 5.99
C ASN A 339 2.15 26.88 4.73
N VAL A 340 1.90 25.65 4.28
CA VAL A 340 2.38 25.13 3.00
C VAL A 340 1.17 24.96 2.07
N ASP A 341 1.35 25.13 0.75
CA ASP A 341 0.25 25.01 -0.22
C ASP A 341 -0.48 23.67 -0.02
N PHE A 342 -1.78 23.75 0.29
CA PHE A 342 -2.67 22.66 0.69
C PHE A 342 -2.99 21.66 -0.44
N ASP A 343 -2.36 21.77 -1.61
CA ASP A 343 -2.47 20.81 -2.72
C ASP A 343 -1.63 19.53 -2.51
N VAL A 344 -0.97 19.39 -1.35
CA VAL A 344 -0.20 18.22 -0.89
C VAL A 344 -0.81 17.66 0.39
N ALA A 345 -2.12 17.40 0.36
CA ALA A 345 -2.84 16.84 1.49
C ALA A 345 -2.51 15.33 1.65
N CYS A 346 -2.07 14.91 2.84
CA CYS A 346 -1.78 13.53 3.31
C CYS A 346 -0.39 12.89 3.03
N GLY A 347 0.66 13.61 2.62
CA GLY A 347 1.97 12.97 2.36
C GLY A 347 3.19 13.88 2.29
N ALA A 348 3.44 14.66 3.34
CA ALA A 348 4.58 15.56 3.38
C ALA A 348 5.93 14.80 3.41
N ASN A 349 6.91 15.35 2.71
CA ASN A 349 8.27 14.82 2.60
C ASN A 349 9.19 15.62 3.54
N SER A 350 10.30 15.05 4.03
CA SER A 350 11.22 15.73 4.98
C SER A 350 11.80 17.06 4.47
N SER A 351 11.76 17.29 3.15
CA SER A 351 12.18 18.56 2.51
C SER A 351 11.18 19.71 2.68
N SER A 352 9.90 19.43 2.98
CA SER A 352 8.87 20.46 3.17
C SER A 352 8.94 21.15 4.53
N LEU A 353 9.70 20.59 5.48
CA LEU A 353 9.97 21.19 6.79
C LEU A 353 10.78 22.49 6.69
N CYS A 354 11.63 22.63 5.68
CA CYS A 354 12.54 23.78 5.57
C CYS A 354 11.89 25.07 5.02
N ASN A 355 10.63 25.01 4.57
CA ASN A 355 9.89 26.12 3.95
C ASN A 355 8.61 26.47 4.74
N ILE A 356 8.71 26.58 6.06
CA ILE A 356 7.57 26.88 6.93
C ILE A 356 7.73 28.28 7.50
N ASP A 357 6.83 29.19 7.10
CA ASP A 357 6.85 30.58 7.55
C ASP A 357 5.82 30.87 8.66
N LYS A 358 4.78 30.03 8.80
CA LYS A 358 3.70 30.17 9.80
C LYS A 358 3.13 28.81 10.21
N LEU A 359 2.68 28.71 11.45
CA LEU A 359 1.94 27.58 12.01
C LEU A 359 0.56 28.07 12.48
N TYR A 360 -0.48 27.26 12.24
CA TYR A 360 -1.85 27.52 12.64
C TYR A 360 -2.34 26.46 13.62
N ARG A 361 -3.07 26.87 14.66
CA ARG A 361 -3.71 25.92 15.56
C ARG A 361 -4.84 25.20 14.84
N THR A 362 -4.96 23.90 15.05
CA THR A 362 -6.10 23.13 14.58
C THR A 362 -6.96 22.63 15.74
N LYS A 363 -8.14 22.11 15.41
CA LYS A 363 -9.05 21.44 16.36
C LYS A 363 -8.61 20.00 16.67
N TYR A 364 -7.61 19.48 15.97
CA TYR A 364 -7.20 18.08 16.05
C TYR A 364 -6.19 17.89 17.18
N CYS A 365 -6.47 16.91 18.04
CA CYS A 365 -5.59 16.50 19.12
C CYS A 365 -5.27 15.02 19.02
N ILE A 366 -4.13 14.65 19.57
CA ILE A 366 -3.71 13.26 19.76
C ILE A 366 -3.32 13.04 21.22
N GLU A 367 -3.46 11.82 21.68
CA GLU A 367 -2.90 11.37 22.95
C GLU A 367 -1.64 10.57 22.63
N VAL A 368 -0.56 10.87 23.35
CA VAL A 368 0.73 10.18 23.17
C VAL A 368 1.27 9.70 24.51
N ASP A 369 1.95 8.56 24.47
CA ASP A 369 2.73 8.04 25.59
C ASP A 369 4.08 8.76 25.64
N LEU A 370 4.41 9.32 26.81
CA LEU A 370 5.62 10.10 27.01
C LEU A 370 6.88 9.24 27.02
N ASP A 371 6.79 7.95 27.33
CA ASP A 371 7.93 7.03 27.33
C ASP A 371 8.43 6.70 25.91
N CYS A 372 7.63 7.04 24.89
CA CYS A 372 8.00 6.89 23.49
C CYS A 372 8.99 7.97 22.99
N PHE A 373 9.28 9.00 23.79
CA PHE A 373 10.09 10.14 23.36
C PHE A 373 11.28 10.40 24.28
N CYS A 374 12.47 10.56 23.70
CA CYS A 374 13.68 10.87 24.49
C CYS A 374 14.01 12.37 24.49
N THR A 375 13.52 13.13 23.51
CA THR A 375 13.88 14.54 23.34
C THR A 375 12.66 15.38 23.00
N ILE A 376 12.52 16.51 23.71
CA ILE A 376 11.54 17.56 23.43
C ILE A 376 12.31 18.82 23.03
N GLN A 377 12.01 19.36 21.85
CA GLN A 377 12.61 20.59 21.36
C GLN A 377 11.54 21.67 21.21
N TYR A 378 11.69 22.75 21.96
CA TYR A 378 10.81 23.93 21.86
C TYR A 378 11.25 24.83 20.70
N LEU A 379 10.28 25.35 19.95
CA LEU A 379 10.52 26.43 18.99
C LEU A 379 10.46 27.77 19.72
N HIS A 380 11.61 28.24 20.20
CA HIS A 380 11.70 29.60 20.73
C HIS A 380 11.59 30.64 19.59
N PRO A 381 10.90 31.76 19.80
CA PRO A 381 10.83 32.85 18.83
C PRO A 381 12.17 33.55 18.60
#